data_AF-A0A955C9Y6-F1
#
_entry.id   AF-A0A955C9Y6-F1
#
_cell.length_a   1.000
_cell.length_b   1.000
_cell.length_c   1.000
_cell.angle_alpha   90.00
_cell.angle_beta   90.00
_cell.angle_gamma   90.00
#
_symmetry.space_group_name_H-M   'P 1'
#
loop_
_entity.id
_entity.type
_entity.pdbx_description
1 polymer ?
#
loop_
_entity_poly.entity_id
_entity_poly.type
_entity_poly.pdbx_seq_one_letter_code
_entity_poly.pdbx_strand_id
1 'polypeptide(L)'
;MTANVYRFGFVPAVPLSEAELTLHLAIYATEGLHGEARVRLEVSYKLDALANAILVDGRTDVGASLVKVFTQLLIRQFGEDGFHVRRIDASAIGTPAPEQPATREETATAAA
;
A
#
# COMPACT_ATOMS: atom_id res chain seq x y z
N MET A 1 -14.57 -14.89 1.08
CA MET A 1 -14.42 -13.89 0.00
C MET A 1 -13.02 -13.32 0.12
N THR A 2 -12.17 -13.58 -0.88
CA THR A 2 -10.75 -13.18 -0.87
C THR A 2 -10.64 -11.67 -0.93
N ALA A 3 -10.07 -11.06 0.10
CA ALA A 3 -9.81 -9.64 0.08
C ALA A 3 -8.65 -9.36 -0.88
N ASN A 4 -8.92 -8.61 -1.94
CA ASN A 4 -7.95 -8.32 -2.99
C ASN A 4 -7.30 -6.96 -2.75
N VAL A 5 -6.38 -6.90 -1.79
CA VAL A 5 -5.50 -5.73 -1.67
C VAL A 5 -4.25 -5.99 -2.48
N TYR A 6 -3.82 -4.98 -3.26
CA TYR A 6 -2.65 -5.06 -4.11
C TYR A 6 -1.53 -4.25 -3.49
N ARG A 7 -0.40 -4.91 -3.20
CA ARG A 7 0.82 -4.27 -2.71
C ARG A 7 1.78 -4.06 -3.87
N PHE A 8 2.01 -2.81 -4.20
CA PHE A 8 3.03 -2.33 -5.13
C PHE A 8 4.30 -2.04 -4.33
N GLY A 9 5.35 -2.84 -4.50
CA GLY A 9 6.65 -2.57 -3.89
C GLY A 9 7.62 -2.01 -4.93
N PHE A 10 8.35 -0.97 -4.57
CA PHE A 10 9.23 -0.24 -5.47
C PHE A 10 10.69 -0.55 -5.16
N VAL A 11 11.52 -0.66 -6.21
CA VAL A 11 12.97 -0.83 -6.02
C VAL A 11 13.57 0.44 -5.40
N PRO A 12 14.74 0.38 -4.73
CA PRO A 12 15.32 1.55 -4.05
C PRO A 12 15.58 2.76 -4.96
N ALA A 13 15.75 2.53 -6.27
CA ALA A 13 15.95 3.58 -7.26
C ALA A 13 14.67 4.36 -7.61
N VAL A 14 13.49 3.85 -7.23
CA VAL A 14 12.20 4.51 -7.46
C VAL A 14 11.75 5.16 -6.15
N PRO A 15 11.78 6.50 -6.05
CA PRO A 15 11.32 7.19 -4.85
C PRO A 15 9.82 7.00 -4.64
N LEU A 16 9.41 6.71 -3.40
CA LEU A 16 7.99 6.53 -3.07
C LEU A 16 7.14 7.75 -3.45
N SER A 17 7.70 8.96 -3.33
CA SER A 17 7.02 10.21 -3.69
C SER A 17 6.69 10.30 -5.19
N GLU A 18 7.54 9.76 -6.06
CA GLU A 18 7.25 9.73 -7.50
C GLU A 18 6.18 8.69 -7.82
N ALA A 19 6.24 7.51 -7.19
CA ALA A 19 5.20 6.51 -7.31
C ALA A 19 3.84 6.99 -6.78
N GLU A 20 3.85 7.76 -5.68
CA GLU A 20 2.67 8.40 -5.11
C GLU A 20 2.09 9.46 -6.05
N LEU A 21 2.91 10.29 -6.68
CA LEU A 21 2.43 11.25 -7.68
C LEU A 21 1.72 10.53 -8.84
N THR A 22 2.26 9.40 -9.27
CA THR A 22 1.67 8.56 -10.32
C THR A 22 0.39 7.88 -9.88
N LEU A 23 0.25 7.54 -8.60
CA LEU A 23 -1.01 7.08 -8.02
C LEU A 23 -2.08 8.17 -8.12
N HIS A 24 -1.74 9.43 -7.81
CA HIS A 24 -2.67 10.55 -7.93
C HIS A 24 -3.12 10.77 -9.38
N LEU A 25 -2.22 10.63 -10.35
CA LEU A 25 -2.57 10.66 -11.78
C LEU A 25 -3.52 9.50 -12.15
N ALA A 26 -3.28 8.30 -11.61
CA ALA A 26 -4.15 7.15 -11.83
C ALA A 26 -5.55 7.35 -11.22
N ILE A 27 -5.64 7.96 -10.04
CA ILE A 27 -6.91 8.35 -9.41
C ILE A 27 -7.64 9.33 -10.31
N TYR A 28 -7.00 10.42 -10.74
CA TYR A 28 -7.61 11.41 -11.64
C TYR A 28 -8.13 10.78 -12.94
N ALA A 29 -7.35 9.89 -13.57
CA ALA A 29 -7.81 9.14 -14.74
C ALA A 29 -9.02 8.23 -14.44
N THR A 30 -9.06 7.63 -13.24
CA THR A 30 -10.17 6.78 -12.78
C THR A 30 -11.43 7.61 -12.51
N GLU A 31 -11.31 8.85 -12.06
CA GLU A 31 -12.43 9.80 -11.89
C GLU A 31 -13.12 10.07 -13.23
N GLY A 32 -12.38 10.14 -14.33
CA GLY A 32 -12.94 10.26 -15.67
C GLY A 32 -13.78 9.05 -16.12
N LEU A 33 -13.56 7.87 -15.53
CA LEU A 33 -14.28 6.63 -15.86
C LEU A 33 -15.51 6.41 -14.98
N HIS A 34 -15.43 6.76 -13.71
CA HIS A 34 -16.44 6.41 -12.69
C HIS A 34 -17.13 7.61 -12.03
N GLY A 35 -16.64 8.82 -12.29
CA GLY A 35 -17.05 10.05 -11.63
C GLY A 35 -16.31 10.28 -10.31
N GLU A 36 -15.93 11.53 -10.06
CA GLU A 36 -15.14 11.95 -8.90
C GLU A 36 -15.75 11.51 -7.56
N ALA A 37 -17.06 11.75 -7.36
CA ALA A 37 -17.73 11.43 -6.11
C ALA A 37 -17.66 9.94 -5.77
N ARG A 38 -17.79 9.06 -6.77
CA ARG A 38 -17.73 7.61 -6.58
C ARG A 38 -16.30 7.15 -6.27
N VAL A 39 -15.31 7.71 -6.97
CA VAL A 39 -13.90 7.44 -6.70
C VAL A 39 -13.53 7.82 -5.27
N ARG A 40 -13.94 9.00 -4.80
CA ARG A 40 -13.70 9.44 -3.42
C ARG A 40 -14.27 8.50 -2.35
N LEU A 41 -15.39 7.83 -2.64
CA LEU A 41 -16.05 6.92 -1.70
C LEU A 41 -15.50 5.49 -1.73
N GLU A 42 -15.07 5.02 -2.90
CA GLU A 42 -14.72 3.60 -3.12
C GLU A 42 -13.21 3.33 -3.23
N VAL A 43 -12.38 4.35 -3.50
CA VAL A 43 -10.93 4.18 -3.52
C VAL A 43 -10.36 4.27 -2.10
N SER A 44 -9.50 3.32 -1.78
CA SER A 44 -8.71 3.33 -0.54
C SER A 44 -7.30 2.84 -0.83
N TYR A 45 -6.31 3.56 -0.33
CA TYR A 45 -4.91 3.20 -0.45
C TYR A 45 -4.14 3.55 0.81
N LYS A 46 -2.95 2.97 0.96
CA LYS A 46 -2.02 3.25 2.06
C LYS A 46 -0.60 3.32 1.55
N LEU A 47 0.15 4.32 2.01
CA LEU A 47 1.59 4.41 1.81
C LEU A 47 2.32 3.70 2.94
N ASP A 48 3.32 2.89 2.59
CA ASP A 48 4.22 2.23 3.52
C ASP A 48 5.65 2.69 3.19
N ALA A 49 6.05 3.80 3.81
CA ALA A 49 7.36 4.41 3.59
C ALA A 49 8.52 3.52 4.05
N LEU A 50 8.32 2.73 5.11
CA LEU A 50 9.34 1.82 5.62
C LEU A 50 9.63 0.70 4.62
N ALA A 51 8.60 0.20 3.97
CA ALA A 51 8.73 -0.91 3.02
C ALA A 51 8.78 -0.47 1.54
N ASN A 52 8.92 0.84 1.28
CA ASN A 52 8.86 1.48 -0.04
C ASN A 52 7.71 0.91 -0.89
N ALA A 53 6.49 0.99 -0.37
CA ALA A 53 5.33 0.33 -0.97
C ALA A 53 4.04 1.15 -0.91
N ILE A 54 3.15 0.89 -1.85
CA ILE A 54 1.78 1.42 -1.91
C ILE A 54 0.82 0.24 -1.92
N LEU A 55 -0.18 0.29 -1.04
CA LEU A 55 -1.25 -0.69 -0.99
C LEU A 55 -2.51 -0.05 -1.57
N VAL A 56 -3.18 -0.74 -2.49
CA VAL A 56 -4.44 -0.29 -3.09
C VAL A 56 -5.51 -1.34 -2.85
N ASP A 57 -6.66 -0.92 -2.31
CA ASP A 57 -7.82 -1.78 -2.15
C ASP A 57 -8.51 -1.99 -3.50
N GLY A 58 -8.53 -3.23 -3.99
CA GLY A 58 -9.17 -3.62 -5.24
C GLY A 58 -10.46 -4.43 -5.03
N ARG A 59 -11.11 -4.33 -3.87
CA ARG A 59 -12.38 -5.04 -3.58
C ARG A 59 -13.60 -4.44 -4.28
N THR A 60 -13.52 -3.16 -4.66
CA THR A 60 -14.56 -2.48 -5.45
C THR A 60 -14.18 -2.47 -6.93
N ASP A 61 -15.17 -2.31 -7.81
CA ASP A 61 -14.92 -2.15 -9.24
C ASP A 61 -14.05 -0.93 -9.53
N VAL A 62 -14.25 0.15 -8.77
CA VAL A 62 -13.46 1.38 -8.89
C VAL A 62 -12.02 1.15 -8.45
N GLY A 63 -11.79 0.46 -7.33
CA GLY A 63 -10.46 0.08 -6.87
C GLY A 63 -9.75 -0.85 -7.85
N ALA A 64 -10.47 -1.81 -8.43
CA ALA A 64 -9.94 -2.69 -9.47
C ALA A 64 -9.57 -1.93 -10.76
N SER A 65 -10.35 -0.91 -11.15
CA SER A 65 -9.98 0.02 -12.24
C SER A 65 -8.73 0.81 -11.91
N LEU A 66 -8.63 1.36 -10.69
CA LEU A 66 -7.44 2.10 -10.25
C LEU A 66 -6.19 1.24 -10.31
N VAL A 67 -6.23 0.00 -9.83
CA VAL A 67 -5.11 -0.95 -9.89
C VAL A 67 -4.61 -1.14 -11.32
N LYS A 68 -5.53 -1.28 -12.29
CA LYS A 68 -5.18 -1.45 -13.71
C LYS A 68 -4.52 -0.21 -14.27
N VAL A 69 -5.12 0.97 -14.07
CA VAL A 69 -4.59 2.25 -14.56
C VAL A 69 -3.23 2.54 -13.95
N PHE A 70 -3.11 2.38 -12.63
CA PHE A 70 -1.87 2.62 -11.91
C PHE A 70 -0.74 1.71 -12.39
N THR A 71 -1.01 0.41 -12.55
CA THR A 71 -0.03 -0.55 -13.10
C THR A 71 0.49 -0.11 -14.47
N GLN A 72 -0.39 0.34 -15.36
CA GLN A 72 0.00 0.77 -16.70
C GLN A 72 0.84 2.07 -16.68
N LEU A 73 0.52 3.01 -15.80
CA LEU A 73 1.33 4.22 -15.64
C LEU A 73 2.71 3.91 -15.05
N LEU A 74 2.78 3.02 -14.06
CA LEU A 74 4.05 2.58 -13.46
C LEU A 74 4.95 1.88 -14.49
N ILE A 75 4.42 0.98 -15.32
CA ILE A 75 5.18 0.33 -16.40
C ILE A 75 5.76 1.38 -17.35
N ARG A 76 4.98 2.39 -17.73
CA ARG A 76 5.45 3.45 -18.63
C ARG A 76 6.50 4.35 -18.01
N GLN A 77 6.43 4.61 -16.71
CA GLN A 77 7.31 5.55 -16.03
C GLN A 77 8.60 4.91 -15.53
N PHE A 78 8.51 3.73 -14.93
CA PHE A 78 9.62 3.08 -14.23
C PHE A 78 10.08 1.77 -14.89
N GLY A 79 9.39 1.32 -15.94
CA GLY A 79 9.62 0.01 -16.53
C GLY A 79 9.04 -1.14 -15.70
N GLU A 80 9.06 -2.34 -16.27
CA GLU A 80 8.53 -3.55 -15.62
C GLU A 80 9.38 -3.98 -14.40
N ASP A 81 10.67 -3.66 -14.39
CA ASP A 81 11.60 -4.00 -13.29
C ASP A 81 11.63 -2.96 -12.17
N GLY A 82 11.01 -1.79 -12.35
CA GLY A 82 10.99 -0.70 -11.36
C GLY A 82 10.10 -0.99 -10.14
N PHE A 83 9.20 -1.97 -10.24
CA PHE A 83 8.26 -2.31 -9.19
C PHE A 83 7.79 -3.76 -9.30
N HIS A 84 7.19 -4.27 -8.23
CA HIS A 84 6.52 -5.57 -8.22
C HIS A 84 5.14 -5.45 -7.60
N VAL A 85 4.18 -6.23 -8.10
CA VAL A 85 2.81 -6.26 -7.57
C VAL A 85 2.52 -7.62 -6.97
N ARG A 86 2.01 -7.63 -5.74
CA ARG A 86 1.52 -8.84 -5.10
C ARG A 86 0.12 -8.62 -4.55
N ARG A 87 -0.75 -9.61 -4.72
CA ARG A 87 -2.02 -9.64 -4.00
C ARG A 87 -1.77 -10.10 -2.57
N ILE A 88 -2.34 -9.39 -1.61
CA ILE A 88 -2.28 -9.74 -0.19
C ILE A 88 -3.70 -9.86 0.36
N ASP A 89 -3.90 -10.78 1.29
CA ASP A 89 -5.17 -10.90 1.99
C ASP A 89 -5.33 -9.73 2.97
N ALA A 90 -6.46 -9.00 2.90
CA ALA A 90 -6.70 -7.88 3.81
C ALA A 90 -6.74 -8.27 5.29
N SER A 91 -6.94 -9.56 5.62
CA SER A 91 -6.80 -10.05 7.01
C SER A 91 -5.39 -9.84 7.57
N ALA A 92 -4.37 -9.71 6.72
CA ALA A 92 -2.99 -9.47 7.12
C ALA A 92 -2.67 -7.98 7.35
N ILE A 93 -3.59 -7.06 7.00
CA ILE A 93 -3.36 -5.60 7.08
C ILE A 93 -3.70 -5.05 8.48
N GLY A 94 -4.19 -5.91 9.39
CA GLY A 94 -4.73 -5.52 10.70
C GLY A 94 -4.15 -6.23 11.92
N THR A 95 -2.86 -6.59 11.94
CA THR A 95 -2.21 -7.01 13.19
C THR A 95 -0.95 -6.18 13.41
N PRO A 96 -0.97 -5.12 14.24
CA PRO A 96 0.27 -4.67 14.86
C PRO A 96 0.85 -5.87 15.62
N ALA A 97 2.14 -6.14 15.42
CA ALA A 97 2.84 -7.19 16.17
C ALA A 97 2.56 -7.01 17.66
N PRO A 98 2.32 -8.09 18.43
CA PRO A 98 2.13 -7.98 19.87
C PRO A 98 3.36 -7.28 20.45
N GLU A 99 3.13 -6.12 21.05
CA GLU A 99 4.12 -5.36 21.80
C GLU A 99 4.67 -6.31 22.87
N GLN A 100 5.90 -6.79 22.66
CA GLN A 100 6.59 -7.65 23.62
C GLN A 100 6.70 -6.84 24.92
N PRO A 101 6.13 -7.33 26.05
CA PRO A 101 6.30 -6.64 27.31
C PRO A 101 7.79 -6.63 27.63
N ALA A 102 8.36 -5.42 27.76
CA ALA A 102 9.71 -5.21 28.21
C ALA A 102 9.90 -5.93 29.54
N THR A 103 10.74 -6.96 29.53
CA THR A 103 11.24 -7.62 30.73
C THR A 103 11.86 -6.56 31.62
N ARG A 104 11.16 -6.22 32.71
CA ARG A 104 11.75 -5.42 33.79
C ARG A 104 12.71 -6.35 34.54
N GLU A 105 13.99 -6.24 34.21
CA GLU A 105 15.08 -6.80 35.02
C GLU A 105 15.00 -6.16 36.41
N GLU A 106 14.47 -6.92 37.37
CA GLU A 106 14.50 -6.59 38.78
C GLU A 106 15.90 -6.96 39.31
N THR A 107 16.84 -6.02 39.20
CA THR A 107 18.10 -6.06 39.94
C THR A 107 17.82 -5.61 41.37
N ALA A 108 17.50 -6.56 42.24
CA ALA A 108 17.54 -6.35 43.69
C ALA A 108 18.78 -7.02 44.27
N THR A 109 19.88 -6.26 44.21
CA THR A 109 21.02 -6.38 45.13
C THR A 109 20.55 -6.05 46.54
N ALA A 110 20.73 -6.97 47.50
CA ALA A 110 21.09 -6.63 48.87
C ALA A 110 21.58 -7.89 49.61
N ALA A 111 22.90 -7.96 49.77
CA ALA A 111 23.55 -8.73 50.81
C ALA A 111 23.70 -7.86 52.07
N ALA A 112 23.36 -8.41 53.23
CA ALA A 112 23.95 -8.20 54.57
C ALA A 112 22.95 -8.59 55.65
#